data_AF-A0A2H3TS36-F1
#
_entry.id   AF-A0A2H3TS36-F1
#
_cell.length_a   1.000
_cell.length_b   1.000
_cell.length_c   1.000
_cell.angle_alpha   90.00
_cell.angle_beta   90.00
_cell.angle_gamma   90.00
#
_symmetry.space_group_name_H-M   'P 1'
#
loop_
_entity.id
_entity.type
_entity.pdbx_description
1 polymer ?
#
loop_
_entity_poly.entity_id
_entity_poly.type
_entity_poly.pdbx_seq_one_letter_code
_entity_poly.pdbx_strand_id
1 'polypeptide(L)'
;MTLIKQEKKLENDEDEATLAAGRLSRIRKIRNRVKEKRSEATRRGLQEVDQQDAILSGLDAHKDTLLRDLQVDHVPNDVDWSALGLGDNFLNASPLFEAGKSSSGVARH
;
A
#
# COMPACT_ATOMS: atom_id res chain seq x y z
N MET A 1 -28.74 36.15 -53.80
CA MET A 1 -28.85 35.75 -52.38
C MET A 1 -29.06 37.03 -51.58
N THR A 2 -30.10 37.14 -50.76
CA THR A 2 -30.45 38.40 -50.06
C THR A 2 -29.64 38.58 -48.78
N LEU A 3 -29.36 39.83 -48.38
CA LEU A 3 -28.61 40.18 -47.15
C LEU A 3 -29.13 39.47 -45.90
N ILE A 4 -30.46 39.37 -45.76
CA ILE A 4 -31.15 38.67 -44.67
C ILE A 4 -30.74 37.18 -44.57
N LYS A 5 -30.47 36.51 -45.71
CA LYS A 5 -30.00 35.11 -45.71
C LYS A 5 -28.56 34.96 -45.21
N GLN A 6 -27.73 36.00 -45.32
CA GLN A 6 -26.34 35.97 -44.86
C GLN A 6 -26.25 36.21 -43.34
N GLU A 7 -26.99 37.20 -42.83
CA GLU A 7 -27.04 37.50 -41.39
C GLU A 7 -27.53 36.31 -40.57
N LYS A 8 -28.64 35.69 -41.01
CA LYS A 8 -29.19 34.52 -40.32
C LYS A 8 -28.26 33.30 -40.32
N LYS A 9 -27.38 33.21 -41.33
CA LYS A 9 -26.39 32.13 -41.40
C LYS A 9 -25.22 32.38 -40.44
N LEU A 10 -24.75 33.63 -40.36
CA LEU A 10 -23.71 34.02 -39.41
C LEU A 10 -24.16 33.83 -37.96
N GLU A 11 -25.39 34.23 -37.62
CA GLU A 11 -25.97 34.03 -36.29
C GLU A 11 -26.04 32.53 -35.90
N ASN A 12 -26.48 31.67 -36.83
CA ASN A 12 -26.49 30.22 -36.61
C ASN A 12 -25.07 29.65 -36.41
N ASP A 13 -24.09 30.12 -37.19
CA ASP A 13 -22.70 29.66 -37.09
C ASP A 13 -22.07 30.08 -35.74
N GLU A 14 -22.42 31.28 -35.24
CA GLU A 14 -21.98 31.79 -33.92
C GLU A 14 -22.62 31.02 -32.74
N ASP A 15 -23.90 30.68 -32.85
CA ASP A 15 -24.61 29.87 -31.86
C ASP A 15 -24.02 28.45 -31.76
N GLU A 16 -23.72 27.83 -32.91
CA GLU A 16 -23.10 26.51 -32.96
C GLU A 16 -21.68 26.52 -32.37
N ALA A 17 -20.89 27.56 -32.68
CA ALA A 17 -19.56 27.75 -32.10
C ALA A 17 -19.61 27.92 -30.57
N THR A 18 -20.58 28.69 -30.08
CA THR A 18 -20.78 28.91 -28.63
C THR A 18 -21.15 27.61 -27.92
N LEU A 19 -22.06 26.82 -28.50
CA LEU A 19 -22.44 25.52 -27.96
C LEU A 19 -21.25 24.55 -27.93
N ALA A 20 -20.47 24.50 -29.01
CA ALA A 20 -19.28 23.66 -29.11
C ALA A 20 -18.21 24.06 -28.08
N ALA A 21 -17.95 25.35 -27.91
CA ALA A 21 -17.04 25.87 -26.89
C ALA A 21 -17.50 25.51 -25.46
N GLY A 22 -18.80 25.61 -25.19
CA GLY A 22 -19.40 25.19 -23.92
C GLY A 22 -19.19 23.71 -23.64
N ARG A 23 -19.42 22.83 -24.64
CA ARG A 23 -19.17 21.39 -24.53
C ARG A 23 -17.68 21.10 -24.27
N LEU A 24 -16.79 21.76 -25.02
CA LEU A 24 -15.34 21.60 -24.85
C LEU A 24 -14.88 22.03 -23.45
N SER A 25 -15.40 23.13 -22.93
CA SER A 25 -15.12 23.61 -21.56
C SER A 25 -15.53 22.57 -20.53
N ARG A 26 -16.73 21.98 -20.66
CA ARG A 26 -17.20 20.90 -19.77
C ARG A 26 -16.31 19.66 -19.85
N ILE A 27 -15.93 19.23 -21.06
CA ILE A 27 -15.03 18.09 -21.26
C ILE A 27 -13.69 18.34 -20.57
N ARG A 28 -13.11 19.54 -20.73
CA ARG A 28 -11.85 19.91 -20.06
C ARG A 28 -11.98 19.88 -18.53
N LYS A 29 -13.06 20.42 -17.98
CA LYS A 29 -13.33 20.38 -16.54
C LYS A 29 -13.45 18.95 -16.01
N ILE A 30 -14.22 18.10 -16.68
CA ILE A 30 -14.36 16.69 -16.31
C ILE A 30 -13.01 15.98 -16.36
N ARG A 31 -12.24 16.16 -17.45
CA ARG A 31 -10.92 15.56 -17.61
C ARG A 31 -9.97 15.95 -16.47
N ASN A 32 -9.94 17.22 -16.08
CA ASN A 32 -9.08 17.70 -15.00
C ASN A 32 -9.47 17.07 -13.66
N ARG A 33 -10.78 17.02 -13.36
CA ARG A 33 -11.29 16.40 -12.12
C ARG A 33 -10.97 14.90 -12.05
N VAL A 34 -11.03 14.19 -13.19
CA VAL A 34 -10.65 12.77 -13.25
C VAL A 34 -9.16 12.59 -12.97
N LYS A 35 -8.29 13.43 -13.55
CA LYS A 35 -6.84 13.39 -13.30
C LYS A 35 -6.51 13.65 -11.83
N GLU A 36 -7.12 14.68 -11.24
CA GLU A 36 -6.93 15.03 -9.83
C GLU A 36 -7.34 13.88 -8.90
N LYS A 37 -8.54 13.31 -9.10
CA LYS A 37 -9.01 12.15 -8.33
C LYS A 37 -8.07 10.95 -8.43
N ARG A 38 -7.55 10.66 -9.63
CA ARG A 38 -6.60 9.56 -9.83
C ARG A 38 -5.29 9.81 -9.08
N SER A 39 -4.77 11.03 -9.15
CA SER A 39 -3.55 11.42 -8.43
C SER A 39 -3.72 11.26 -6.91
N GLU A 40 -4.85 11.74 -6.39
CA GLU A 40 -5.15 11.65 -4.95
C GLU A 40 -5.36 10.19 -4.50
N ALA A 41 -6.05 9.37 -5.29
CA ALA A 41 -6.20 7.95 -5.00
C ALA A 41 -4.85 7.22 -4.97
N THR A 42 -3.95 7.54 -5.91
CA THR A 42 -2.59 6.97 -5.95
C THR A 42 -1.80 7.39 -4.71
N ARG A 43 -1.86 8.68 -4.34
CA ARG A 43 -1.19 9.20 -3.15
C ARG A 43 -1.68 8.50 -1.87
N ARG A 44 -3.00 8.34 -1.71
CA ARG A 44 -3.59 7.65 -0.55
C ARG A 44 -3.19 6.18 -0.51
N GLY A 45 -3.20 5.49 -1.65
CA GLY A 45 -2.79 4.09 -1.73
C GLY A 45 -1.34 3.90 -1.30
N LEU A 46 -0.42 4.77 -1.74
CA LEU A 46 0.98 4.72 -1.30
C LEU A 46 1.12 4.97 0.21
N GLN A 47 0.40 5.96 0.74
CA GLN A 47 0.42 6.25 2.18
C GLN A 47 -0.12 5.08 3.02
N GLU A 48 -1.12 4.35 2.52
CA GLU A 48 -1.66 3.16 3.20
C GLU A 48 -0.62 2.03 3.22
N VAL A 49 0.09 1.81 2.12
CA VAL A 49 1.19 0.82 2.06
C VAL A 49 2.30 1.20 3.05
N ASP A 50 2.74 2.45 3.07
CA ASP A 50 3.76 2.92 4.03
C ASP A 50 3.33 2.68 5.49
N GLN A 51 2.03 2.88 5.78
CA GLN A 51 1.48 2.62 7.11
C GLN A 51 1.46 1.12 7.44
N GLN A 52 1.14 0.25 6.48
CA GLN A 52 1.20 -1.20 6.65
C GLN A 52 2.64 -1.67 6.90
N ASP A 53 3.62 -1.13 6.16
CA ASP A 53 5.03 -1.44 6.34
C ASP A 53 5.54 -1.01 7.73
N ALA A 54 5.08 0.13 8.23
CA ALA A 54 5.38 0.57 9.59
C ALA A 54 4.80 -0.37 10.66
N ILE A 55 3.58 -0.88 10.44
CA ILE A 55 2.97 -1.88 11.33
C ILE A 55 3.75 -3.19 11.31
N LEU A 56 4.11 -3.69 10.12
CA LEU A 56 4.91 -4.91 9.97
C LEU A 56 6.27 -4.77 10.67
N SER A 57 6.96 -3.65 10.45
CA SER A 57 8.24 -3.37 11.13
C SER A 57 8.09 -3.33 12.66
N GLY A 58 7.00 -2.74 13.16
CA GLY A 58 6.70 -2.73 14.59
C GLY A 58 6.41 -4.13 15.15
N LEU A 59 5.70 -4.96 14.39
CA LEU A 59 5.42 -6.35 14.75
C LEU A 59 6.70 -7.18 14.80
N ASP A 60 7.59 -7.01 13.83
CA ASP A 60 8.90 -7.66 13.81
C ASP A 60 9.76 -7.24 15.01
N ALA A 61 9.82 -5.94 15.33
CA ALA A 61 10.55 -5.46 16.50
C ALA A 61 9.99 -6.03 17.81
N HIS A 62 8.66 -6.16 17.92
CA HIS A 62 8.02 -6.76 19.08
C HIS A 62 8.31 -8.25 19.17
N LYS A 63 8.21 -8.98 18.05
CA LYS A 63 8.61 -10.39 17.96
C LYS A 63 10.06 -10.59 18.40
N ASP A 64 10.99 -9.77 17.92
CA ASP A 64 12.40 -9.84 18.31
C ASP A 64 12.62 -9.58 19.80
N THR A 65 11.79 -8.71 20.40
CA THR A 65 11.83 -8.44 21.85
C THR A 65 11.38 -9.66 22.63
N LEU A 66 10.24 -10.25 22.26
CA LEU A 66 9.72 -11.46 22.91
C LEU A 66 10.67 -12.66 22.76
N LEU A 67 11.31 -12.81 21.60
CA LEU A 67 12.31 -13.85 21.40
C LEU A 67 13.52 -13.66 22.33
N ARG A 68 13.99 -12.42 22.53
CA ARG A 68 15.06 -12.16 23.51
C ARG A 68 14.65 -12.50 24.92
N ASP A 69 13.42 -12.16 25.32
CA ASP A 69 12.91 -12.48 26.66
C ASP A 69 12.90 -14.00 26.89
N LEU A 70 12.38 -14.77 25.92
CA LEU A 70 12.41 -16.24 25.97
C LEU A 70 13.85 -16.80 26.02
N GLN A 71 14.80 -16.14 25.37
CA GLN A 71 16.21 -16.54 25.40
C GLN A 71 16.83 -16.34 26.78
N VAL A 72 16.53 -15.18 27.40
CA VAL A 72 16.96 -14.83 28.75
C VAL A 72 16.38 -15.81 29.77
N ASP A 73 15.12 -16.22 29.57
CA ASP A 73 14.45 -17.24 30.39
C ASP A 73 14.91 -18.68 30.08
N HIS A 74 15.90 -18.84 29.20
CA HIS A 74 16.48 -20.13 28.81
C HIS A 74 15.45 -21.15 28.28
N VAL A 75 14.38 -20.67 27.64
CA VAL A 75 13.36 -21.52 27.02
C VAL A 75 13.99 -22.25 25.84
N PRO A 76 13.98 -23.59 25.81
CA PRO A 76 14.64 -24.33 24.74
C PRO A 76 13.78 -24.37 23.46
N ASN A 77 14.40 -24.64 22.31
CA ASN A 77 13.72 -24.67 21.02
C ASN A 77 12.76 -25.87 20.84
N ASP A 78 12.95 -26.94 21.60
CA ASP A 78 12.22 -28.21 21.52
C ASP A 78 11.03 -28.28 22.50
N VAL A 79 10.60 -27.14 23.05
CA VAL A 79 9.38 -27.07 23.87
C VAL A 79 8.20 -27.64 23.10
N ASP A 80 7.50 -28.59 23.73
CA ASP A 80 6.23 -29.09 23.22
C ASP A 80 5.12 -28.07 23.46
N TRP A 81 5.01 -27.11 22.54
CA TRP A 81 3.95 -26.10 22.55
C TRP A 81 2.55 -26.71 22.49
N SER A 82 2.40 -27.91 21.92
CA SER A 82 1.10 -28.60 21.85
C SER A 82 0.64 -29.07 23.22
N ALA A 83 1.55 -29.59 24.04
CA ALA A 83 1.26 -29.94 25.43
C ALA A 83 0.84 -28.74 26.30
N LEU A 84 1.24 -27.51 25.91
CA LEU A 84 0.84 -26.25 26.55
C LEU A 84 -0.46 -25.66 25.97
N GLY A 85 -1.12 -26.35 25.03
CA GLY A 85 -2.31 -25.85 24.34
C GLY A 85 -2.04 -24.72 23.35
N LEU A 86 -0.77 -24.48 23.00
CA LEU A 86 -0.32 -23.44 22.07
C LEU A 86 0.10 -24.01 20.70
N GLY A 87 0.00 -25.33 20.52
CA GLY A 87 0.45 -26.06 19.33
C GLY A 87 0.03 -25.40 18.03
N ASP A 88 -1.27 -25.23 17.78
CA ASP A 88 -1.80 -24.69 16.53
C ASP A 88 -1.27 -23.28 16.17
N ASN A 89 -0.96 -22.47 17.18
CA ASN A 89 -0.40 -21.12 17.00
C ASN A 89 1.10 -21.14 16.62
N PHE A 90 1.79 -22.24 16.94
CA PHE A 90 3.23 -22.42 16.69
C PHE A 90 3.53 -23.50 15.64
N LEU A 91 2.52 -24.22 15.10
CA LEU A 91 2.70 -25.27 14.09
C LEU A 91 3.41 -24.79 12.81
N ASN A 92 3.26 -23.50 12.48
CA ASN A 92 3.93 -22.86 11.35
C ASN A 92 4.97 -21.81 11.78
N ALA A 93 5.26 -21.70 13.08
CA ALA A 93 6.26 -20.77 13.57
C ALA A 93 7.66 -21.28 13.21
N SER A 94 8.53 -20.38 12.77
CA SER A 94 9.96 -20.69 12.67
C SER A 94 10.52 -21.02 14.07
N PRO A 95 11.63 -21.78 14.17
CA PRO A 95 12.30 -22.03 15.44
C PRO A 95 12.54 -20.73 16.22
N LEU A 96 12.37 -20.74 17.55
CA LEU A 96 12.53 -19.52 18.39
C LEU A 96 13.91 -18.90 18.21
N PHE A 97 14.93 -19.76 18.12
CA PHE A 97 16.31 -19.38 17.85
C PHE A 97 16.82 -20.17 16.66
N GLU A 98 17.51 -19.50 15.73
CA GLU A 98 18.33 -20.23 14.76
C GLU A 98 19.37 -21.06 15.52
N ALA A 99 19.55 -22.32 15.12
CA ALA A 99 20.65 -23.14 15.60
C ALA A 99 21.96 -22.51 15.13
N GLY A 100 22.50 -21.58 15.92
CA GLY A 100 23.81 -21.01 15.71
C GLY A 100 24.80 -22.16 15.60
N LYS A 101 25.49 -22.21 14.45
CA LYS A 101 26.70 -23.01 14.20
C LYS A 101 27.48 -23.05 15.51
N SER A 102 27.56 -24.23 16.13
CA SER A 102 28.37 -24.41 17.31
C SER A 102 29.75 -23.81 17.01
N SER A 103 30.11 -22.77 17.76
CA SER A 103 31.51 -22.32 17.84
C SER A 103 32.28 -23.44 18.52
N SER A 104 32.57 -24.51 17.78
CA SER A 104 33.55 -25.54 18.11
C SER A 104 34.91 -24.92 17.85
N GLY A 105 35.30 -24.03 18.76
CA GLY A 105 36.54 -23.28 18.71
C GLY A 105 37.29 -23.43 20.02
N VAL A 106 37.63 -24.66 20.42
CA VAL A 106 38.80 -24.91 21.26
C VAL A 106 39.53 -26.12 20.69
N ALA A 107 40.51 -25.81 19.85
CA ALA A 107 41.58 -26.73 19.51
C ALA A 107 42.46 -26.96 20.75
N ARG A 108 42.80 -28.22 20.93
CA ARG A 108 43.83 -28.79 21.81
C ARG A 108 45.02 -27.84 22.05
N HIS A 109 45.41 -27.72 23.32
CA HIS A 109 46.81 -27.74 23.74
C HIS A 109 46.94 -28.46 25.07
#